data_AF-A0A531A5F0-F1
#
_entry.id   AF-A0A531A5F0-F1
#
_cell.length_a   1.000
_cell.length_b   1.000
_cell.length_c   1.000
_cell.angle_alpha   90.00
_cell.angle_beta   90.00
_cell.angle_gamma   90.00
#
_symmetry.space_group_name_H-M   'P 1'
#
loop_
_entity.id
_entity.type
_entity.pdbx_description
1 polymer ?
#
loop_
_entity_poly.entity_id
_entity_poly.type
_entity_poly.pdbx_seq_one_letter_code
_entity_poly.pdbx_strand_id
1 'polypeptide(L)'
;EVGRDPLADCAEVAVLHSAVGISHRNVAFSVIGPAAAATINSGCPQDLSLDVFPVGAASRTILGKAEIVLLRTATDAFRVECWRSFSDYVLTFLSEAAGDAAA
;
A
#
# COMPACT_ATOMS: atom_id res chain seq x y z
N GLU A 1 6.48 14.03 5.55
CA GLU A 1 5.94 14.47 6.85
C GLU A 1 7.09 14.58 7.84
N VAL A 2 7.10 15.63 8.68
CA VAL A 2 7.92 15.64 9.90
C VAL A 2 7.19 14.72 10.87
N GLY A 3 7.51 13.42 10.81
CA GLY A 3 6.81 12.40 11.60
C GLY A 3 7.13 12.57 13.09
N ARG A 4 6.11 12.42 13.94
CA ARG A 4 6.32 12.11 15.36
C ARG A 4 7.07 10.79 15.50
N ASP A 5 7.70 10.55 16.65
CA ASP A 5 8.24 9.24 16.99
C ASP A 5 7.17 8.44 17.74
N PRO A 6 6.47 7.49 17.09
CA PRO A 6 5.39 6.77 17.73
C PRO A 6 5.87 5.86 18.85
N LEU A 7 7.15 5.44 18.83
CA LEU A 7 7.71 4.62 19.91
C LEU A 7 7.96 5.48 21.15
N ALA A 8 8.49 6.69 20.98
CA ALA A 8 8.61 7.65 22.07
C ALA A 8 7.25 8.07 22.62
N ASP A 9 6.27 8.36 21.74
CA ASP A 9 4.90 8.70 22.15
C ASP A 9 4.24 7.57 22.96
N CYS A 10 4.46 6.30 22.59
CA CYS A 10 3.94 5.14 23.31
C CYS A 10 4.62 4.90 24.67
N ALA A 11 5.84 5.38 24.89
CA ALA A 11 6.57 5.15 26.14
C ALA A 11 5.88 5.77 27.37
N GLU A 12 5.07 6.80 27.16
CA GLU A 12 4.30 7.49 28.20
C GLU A 12 2.97 6.79 28.56
N VAL A 13 2.60 5.73 27.84
CA VAL A 13 1.31 5.04 28.00
C VAL A 13 1.38 4.03 29.16
N ALA A 14 0.62 4.28 30.23
CA ALA A 14 0.64 3.45 31.44
C ALA A 14 -0.16 2.13 31.37
N VAL A 15 -1.01 1.94 30.35
CA VAL A 15 -1.75 0.68 30.14
C VAL A 15 -0.91 -0.35 29.41
N LEU A 16 -1.20 -1.65 29.58
CA LEU A 16 -0.48 -2.74 28.89
C LEU A 16 -0.59 -2.58 27.37
N HIS A 17 0.56 -2.51 26.69
CA HIS A 17 0.64 -2.34 25.24
C HIS A 17 1.90 -3.01 24.65
N SER A 18 1.96 -3.08 23.32
CA SER A 18 3.15 -3.48 22.57
C SER A 18 3.38 -2.50 21.43
N ALA A 19 4.56 -1.91 21.37
CA ALA A 19 4.96 -0.96 20.34
C ALA A 19 6.28 -1.44 19.71
N VAL A 20 6.28 -1.67 18.40
CA VAL A 20 7.42 -2.22 17.67
C VAL A 20 7.68 -1.39 16.42
N GLY A 21 8.91 -0.91 16.28
CA GLY A 21 9.36 -0.23 15.07
C GLY A 21 9.49 -1.21 13.92
N ILE A 22 8.62 -1.10 12.91
CA ILE A 22 8.64 -1.95 11.72
C ILE A 22 9.00 -1.19 10.43
N SER A 23 9.57 0.02 10.53
CA SER A 23 9.84 0.88 9.39
C SER A 23 10.73 0.25 8.31
N HIS A 24 11.60 -0.69 8.68
CA HIS A 24 12.45 -1.43 7.74
C HIS A 24 11.85 -2.74 7.22
N ARG A 25 10.71 -3.19 7.79
CA ARG A 25 10.05 -4.46 7.45
C ARG A 25 9.39 -4.41 6.08
N ASN A 26 8.79 -3.26 5.76
CA ASN A 26 8.01 -3.09 4.55
C ASN A 26 8.65 -2.07 3.61
N VAL A 27 8.30 -2.17 2.32
CA VAL A 27 8.59 -1.18 1.28
C VAL A 27 7.26 -0.76 0.68
N ALA A 28 7.14 0.51 0.32
CA ALA A 28 5.94 1.05 -0.31
C ALA A 28 6.26 1.66 -1.67
N PHE A 29 5.39 1.39 -2.63
CA PHE A 29 5.41 1.96 -3.98
C PHE A 29 4.24 2.91 -4.15
N SER A 30 4.49 4.03 -4.81
CA SER A 30 3.42 4.95 -5.22
C SER A 30 2.98 4.59 -6.63
N VAL A 31 1.70 4.28 -6.80
CA VAL A 31 1.07 4.01 -8.10
C VAL A 31 0.11 5.17 -8.38
N ILE A 32 0.44 6.00 -9.36
CA ILE A 32 -0.25 7.27 -9.61
C ILE A 32 -0.58 7.40 -11.09
N GLY A 33 -1.79 7.87 -11.37
CA GLY A 33 -2.26 8.26 -12.68
C GLY A 33 -3.61 7.63 -13.03
N PRO A 34 -4.22 8.01 -14.16
CA PRO A 34 -5.57 7.59 -14.52
C PRO A 34 -5.77 6.07 -14.57
N ALA A 35 -4.71 5.33 -14.90
CA ALA A 35 -4.71 3.87 -14.97
C ALA A 35 -4.38 3.16 -13.65
N ALA A 36 -4.08 3.88 -12.55
CA ALA A 36 -3.55 3.29 -11.32
C ALA A 36 -4.44 2.19 -10.72
N ALA A 37 -5.77 2.39 -10.74
CA ALA A 37 -6.72 1.38 -10.28
C ALA A 37 -6.67 0.13 -11.17
N ALA A 38 -6.60 0.29 -12.50
CA ALA A 38 -6.50 -0.83 -13.44
C ALA A 38 -5.17 -1.58 -13.30
N THR A 39 -4.06 -0.86 -13.14
CA THR A 39 -2.73 -1.43 -12.85
C THR A 39 -2.78 -2.33 -11.62
N ILE A 40 -3.39 -1.88 -10.51
CA ILE A 40 -3.47 -2.67 -9.28
C ILE A 40 -4.45 -3.84 -9.43
N ASN A 41 -5.60 -3.63 -10.09
CA ASN A 41 -6.61 -4.67 -10.30
C ASN A 41 -6.19 -5.80 -11.26
N SER A 42 -5.10 -5.64 -12.00
CA SER A 42 -4.49 -6.73 -12.77
C SER A 42 -4.08 -7.92 -11.87
N GLY A 43 -3.80 -7.68 -10.58
CA GLY A 43 -3.42 -8.71 -9.61
C GLY A 43 -4.16 -8.63 -8.28
N CYS A 44 -4.95 -7.59 -8.05
CA CYS A 44 -5.72 -7.39 -6.84
C CYS A 44 -7.21 -7.71 -7.10
N PRO A 45 -7.85 -8.59 -6.30
CA PRO A 45 -9.25 -8.95 -6.50
C PRO A 45 -10.24 -7.90 -5.97
N GLN A 46 -9.75 -6.84 -5.33
CA GLN A 46 -10.61 -5.84 -4.69
C GLN A 46 -11.18 -4.86 -5.72
N ASP A 47 -12.45 -4.46 -5.54
CA ASP A 47 -13.01 -3.36 -6.33
C ASP A 47 -12.41 -2.03 -5.85
N LEU A 48 -11.72 -1.34 -6.76
CA LEU A 48 -11.07 -0.05 -6.50
C LEU A 48 -11.85 1.14 -7.09
N SER A 49 -13.09 0.93 -7.50
CA SER A 49 -14.05 2.00 -7.79
C SER A 49 -14.11 2.98 -6.60
N LEU A 50 -14.37 4.25 -6.89
CA LEU A 50 -14.46 5.28 -5.84
C LEU A 50 -15.58 4.99 -4.83
N ASP A 51 -16.65 4.32 -5.27
CA ASP A 51 -17.79 3.99 -4.42
C ASP A 51 -17.46 2.90 -3.40
N VAL A 52 -16.59 1.94 -3.74
CA VAL A 52 -16.21 0.81 -2.86
C VAL A 52 -14.91 1.07 -2.10
N PHE A 53 -13.93 1.72 -2.73
CA PHE A 53 -12.64 2.02 -2.11
C PHE A 53 -12.29 3.52 -2.22
N PRO A 54 -12.99 4.40 -1.49
CA PRO A 54 -12.83 5.85 -1.60
C PRO A 54 -11.45 6.35 -1.14
N VAL A 55 -11.14 7.63 -1.40
CA VAL A 55 -9.90 8.25 -0.91
C VAL A 55 -9.83 8.18 0.61
N GLY A 56 -8.67 7.77 1.14
CA GLY A 56 -8.45 7.49 2.55
C GLY A 56 -8.76 6.04 2.97
N ALA A 57 -9.38 5.24 2.10
CA ALA A 57 -9.58 3.82 2.36
C ALA A 57 -8.25 3.06 2.36
N ALA A 58 -8.15 2.10 3.27
CA ALA A 58 -7.02 1.19 3.38
C ALA A 58 -7.48 -0.23 3.67
N SER A 59 -6.79 -1.22 3.09
CA SER A 59 -7.08 -2.65 3.31
C SER A 59 -5.80 -3.48 3.22
N ARG A 60 -5.85 -4.67 3.82
CA ARG A 60 -4.93 -5.77 3.49
C ARG A 60 -5.57 -6.62 2.41
N THR A 61 -4.80 -6.96 1.38
CA THR A 61 -5.26 -7.77 0.25
C THR A 61 -4.07 -8.49 -0.38
N ILE A 62 -4.29 -9.16 -1.50
CA ILE A 62 -3.23 -9.79 -2.29
C ILE A 62 -3.00 -9.00 -3.57
N LEU A 63 -1.76 -9.01 -4.06
CA LEU A 63 -1.38 -8.63 -5.43
C LEU A 63 -0.66 -9.81 -6.06
N GLY A 64 -1.34 -10.50 -6.97
CA GLY A 64 -0.84 -11.76 -7.53
C GLY A 64 -0.63 -12.80 -6.43
N LYS A 65 0.63 -13.06 -6.08
CA LYS A 65 1.03 -14.02 -5.03
C LYS A 65 1.56 -13.38 -3.74
N ALA A 66 1.58 -12.05 -3.65
CA ALA A 66 2.11 -11.32 -2.50
C ALA A 66 1.00 -10.67 -1.67
N GLU A 67 1.10 -10.72 -0.34
CA GLU A 67 0.25 -9.91 0.53
C GLU A 67 0.71 -8.44 0.49
N ILE A 68 -0.25 -7.53 0.33
CA ILE A 68 -0.02 -6.09 0.35
C ILE A 68 -0.95 -5.38 1.35
N VAL A 69 -0.51 -4.22 1.82
CA VAL A 69 -1.39 -3.17 2.36
C VAL A 69 -1.60 -2.15 1.24
N LEU A 70 -2.85 -1.89 0.91
CA LEU A 70 -3.24 -0.89 -0.08
C LEU A 70 -3.86 0.31 0.63
N LEU A 71 -3.43 1.51 0.29
CA LEU A 71 -4.00 2.78 0.75
C LEU A 71 -4.28 3.67 -0.46
N ARG A 72 -5.50 4.20 -0.59
CA ARG A 72 -5.83 5.20 -1.60
C ARG A 72 -5.56 6.60 -1.06
N THR A 73 -4.58 7.29 -1.63
CA THR A 73 -4.14 8.62 -1.17
C THR A 73 -4.78 9.77 -1.95
N ALA A 74 -5.25 9.50 -3.18
CA ALA A 74 -6.06 10.43 -3.98
C ALA A 74 -6.98 9.65 -4.94
N THR A 75 -7.78 10.37 -5.74
CA THR A 75 -8.68 9.75 -6.72
C THR A 75 -7.97 8.79 -7.67
N ASP A 76 -6.73 9.05 -8.03
CA ASP A 76 -5.93 8.26 -8.96
C ASP A 76 -4.53 7.96 -8.40
N ALA A 77 -4.40 7.95 -7.07
CA ALA A 77 -3.14 7.69 -6.39
C ALA A 77 -3.30 6.67 -5.26
N PHE A 78 -2.40 5.69 -5.24
CA PHE A 78 -2.38 4.62 -4.26
C PHE A 78 -0.95 4.41 -3.74
N ARG A 79 -0.88 4.04 -2.46
CA ARG A 79 0.32 3.47 -1.84
C ARG A 79 0.13 1.96 -1.73
N VAL A 80 0.99 1.21 -2.39
CA VAL A 80 1.05 -0.26 -2.33
C VAL A 80 2.24 -0.64 -1.47
N GLU A 81 1.99 -1.18 -0.28
CA GLU A 81 3.03 -1.58 0.66
C GLU A 81 3.11 -3.11 0.76
N CYS A 82 4.32 -3.65 0.66
CA CYS A 82 4.58 -5.08 0.75
C CYS A 82 5.72 -5.36 1.73
N TRP A 83 5.89 -6.63 2.10
CA TRP A 83 7.08 -7.05 2.83
C TRP A 83 8.30 -6.77 1.96
N ARG A 84 9.40 -6.31 2.57
CA ARG A 84 10.60 -5.90 1.85
C ARG A 84 11.18 -7.01 0.96
N SER A 85 11.10 -8.27 1.38
CA SER A 85 11.60 -9.40 0.57
C SER A 85 10.80 -9.66 -0.71
N PHE A 86 9.60 -9.09 -0.82
CA PHE A 86 8.74 -9.18 -2.02
C PHE A 86 8.83 -7.93 -2.90
N SER A 87 9.70 -6.95 -2.56
CA SER A 87 9.79 -5.67 -3.27
C SER A 87 9.98 -5.85 -4.77
N ASP A 88 10.89 -6.73 -5.17
CA ASP A 88 11.28 -6.89 -6.56
C ASP A 88 10.14 -7.53 -7.37
N TYR A 89 9.42 -8.49 -6.76
CA TYR A 89 8.24 -9.10 -7.36
C TYR A 89 7.12 -8.07 -7.56
N VAL A 90 6.79 -7.32 -6.50
CA VAL A 90 5.70 -6.34 -6.53
C VAL A 90 6.02 -5.19 -7.49
N LEU A 91 7.25 -4.68 -7.49
CA LEU A 91 7.66 -3.61 -8.42
C LEU A 91 7.61 -4.08 -9.88
N THR A 92 8.13 -5.27 -10.16
CA THR A 92 8.10 -5.84 -11.51
C THR A 92 6.66 -6.01 -11.99
N PHE A 93 5.81 -6.62 -11.16
CA PHE A 93 4.41 -6.82 -11.47
C PHE A 93 3.69 -5.49 -11.77
N LEU A 94 3.84 -4.49 -10.89
CA LEU A 94 3.21 -3.18 -11.08
C LEU A 94 3.71 -2.46 -12.33
N SER A 95 5.00 -2.62 -12.68
CA SER A 95 5.59 -1.99 -13.85
C SER A 95 5.05 -2.59 -15.16
N GLU A 96 4.93 -3.91 -15.22
CA GLU A 96 4.34 -4.62 -16.37
C GLU A 96 2.85 -4.26 -16.51
N ALA A 97 2.08 -4.37 -15.42
CA ALA A 97 0.67 -4.03 -15.41
C ALA A 97 0.38 -2.55 -15.73
N ALA A 98 1.30 -1.64 -15.40
CA ALA A 98 1.18 -0.23 -15.77
C ALA A 98 1.36 -0.03 -17.28
N GLY A 99 2.26 -0.79 -17.91
CA GLY A 99 2.42 -0.81 -19.37
C GLY A 99 1.15 -1.28 -20.07
N ASP A 100 0.57 -2.38 -19.60
CA ASP A 100 -0.66 -2.95 -20.17
C ASP A 100 -1.88 -2.05 -19.96
N ALA A 101 -2.03 -1.46 -18.77
CA ALA A 101 -3.18 -0.60 -18.45
C ALA A 101 -3.16 0.76 -19.17
N ALA A 102 -1.99 1.16 -19.71
CA ALA A 102 -1.83 2.39 -20.48
C ALA A 102 -1.98 2.19 -22.00
N ALA A 103 -2.05 0.93 -22.47
CA ALA A 103 -2.23 0.57 -23.87
C ALA A 103 -3.71 0.65 -24.31
#